data_AF-A0A9D2K909-F1
#
_entry.id   AF-A0A9D2K909-F1
#
_cell.length_a   1.000
_cell.length_b   1.000
_cell.length_c   1.000
_cell.angle_alpha   90.00
_cell.angle_beta   90.00
_cell.angle_gamma   90.00
#
_symmetry.space_group_name_H-M   'P 1'
#
loop_
_entity.id
_entity.type
_entity.pdbx_description
1 polymer ?
#
loop_
_entity_poly.entity_id
_entity_poly.type
_entity_poly.pdbx_seq_one_letter_code
_entity_poly.pdbx_strand_id
1 'polypeptide(L)' 'MRWLKIFFILKTECIYRHKPATFSEANEMIDRYIHFYNHQRIQYKTGVAPLTLRHSC' A
#
# COMPACT_ATOMS: atom_id res chain seq x y z
N MET A 1 -11.70 -4.76 9.67
CA MET A 1 -11.99 -4.77 8.22
C MET A 1 -11.07 -3.91 7.33
N ARG A 2 -10.26 -2.96 7.85
CA ARG A 2 -9.41 -2.07 7.02
C ARG A 2 -8.17 -2.76 6.43
N TRP A 3 -7.63 -3.78 7.10
CA TRP A 3 -6.43 -4.52 6.69
C TRP A 3 -6.64 -5.40 5.45
N LEU A 4 -7.77 -6.11 5.35
CA LEU A 4 -8.09 -6.98 4.18
C LEU A 4 -8.10 -6.20 2.86
N LYS A 5 -8.55 -4.93 2.90
CA LYS A 5 -8.57 -4.05 1.73
C LYS A 5 -7.16 -3.71 1.25
N ILE A 6 -6.19 -3.56 2.15
CA ILE A 6 -4.80 -3.25 1.79
C ILE A 6 -4.16 -4.45 1.07
N PHE A 7 -4.37 -5.66 1.60
CA PHE A 7 -3.85 -6.90 1.00
C PHE A 7 -4.46 -7.18 -0.38
N PHE A 8 -5.76 -6.95 -0.54
CA PHE A 8 -6.41 -7.14 -1.83
C PHE A 8 -5.86 -6.17 -2.89
N ILE A 9 -5.73 -4.88 -2.56
CA ILE A 9 -5.20 -3.85 -3.46
C ILE A 9 -3.73 -4.13 -3.83
N LEU A 10 -2.89 -4.48 -2.86
CA LEU A 10 -1.50 -4.86 -3.10
C LEU A 10 -1.41 -6.06 -4.07
N LYS A 11 -2.25 -7.07 -3.89
CA LYS A 11 -2.29 -8.23 -4.79
C LYS A 11 -2.72 -7.82 -6.21
N THR A 12 -3.78 -7.03 -6.36
CA THR A 12 -4.34 -6.69 -7.67
C THR A 12 -3.56 -5.63 -8.43
N GLU A 13 -3.07 -4.60 -7.74
CA GLU A 13 -2.39 -3.46 -8.37
C GLU A 13 -0.87 -3.68 -8.52
N CYS A 14 -0.24 -4.39 -7.58
CA CYS A 14 1.20 -4.59 -7.56
C CYS A 14 1.58 -6.01 -8.02
N ILE A 15 1.20 -7.05 -7.27
CA ILE A 15 1.72 -8.42 -7.45
C ILE A 15 1.20 -9.06 -8.75
N TYR A 16 -0.10 -9.02 -9.03
CA TYR A 16 -0.66 -9.66 -10.23
C TYR A 16 -0.35 -8.92 -11.54
N ARG A 17 -0.08 -7.61 -11.46
CA ARG A 17 0.28 -6.80 -12.62
C ARG A 17 1.76 -6.94 -12.98
N HIS A 18 2.65 -6.86 -12.00
CA HIS A 18 4.10 -6.94 -12.24
C HIS A 18 4.64 -8.37 -12.27
N LYS A 19 3.97 -9.33 -11.60
CA LYS A 19 4.36 -10.75 -11.53
C LYS A 19 5.85 -10.94 -11.19
N PRO A 20 6.26 -10.65 -9.94
CA PRO A 20 7.66 -10.77 -9.54
C PRO A 20 8.19 -12.17 -9.83
N ALA A 21 9.37 -12.25 -10.44
CA ALA A 21 10.02 -13.51 -10.79
C ALA A 21 10.72 -14.15 -9.58
N THR A 22 10.98 -13.36 -8.53
CA THR A 22 11.68 -13.80 -7.31
C THR A 22 11.01 -13.30 -6.04
N PHE A 23 11.25 -13.99 -4.93
CA PHE A 23 10.80 -13.52 -3.61
C PHE A 23 11.43 -12.18 -3.22
N SER A 24 12.68 -11.92 -3.62
CA SER A 24 13.34 -10.65 -3.34
C SER A 24 12.62 -9.48 -4.03
N GLU A 25 12.26 -9.66 -5.29
CA GLU A 25 11.50 -8.66 -6.05
C GLU A 25 10.10 -8.46 -5.45
N ALA A 26 9.43 -9.54 -5.05
CA ALA A 26 8.15 -9.45 -4.35
C ALA A 26 8.25 -8.65 -3.03
N ASN A 27 9.30 -8.87 -2.23
CA ASN A 27 9.53 -8.11 -1.00
C ASN A 27 9.77 -6.63 -1.29
N GLU A 28 10.60 -6.32 -2.28
CA GLU A 28 10.88 -4.94 -2.66
C GLU A 28 9.61 -4.21 -3.13
N MET A 29 8.76 -4.89 -3.90
CA MET A 29 7.46 -4.39 -4.32
C MET A 29 6.52 -4.12 -3.14
N ILE A 30 6.53 -4.98 -2.12
CA ILE A 30 5.75 -4.80 -0.88
C ILE A 30 6.25 -3.56 -0.14
N ASP A 31 7.56 -3.40 0.04
CA ASP A 31 8.14 -2.25 0.73
C ASP A 31 7.82 -0.93 0.02
N ARG A 32 7.98 -0.89 -1.30
CA ARG A 32 7.63 0.27 -2.12
C ARG A 32 6.13 0.59 -2.00
N TYR A 33 5.26 -0.42 -2.00
CA TYR A 33 3.82 -0.22 -1.83
C TYR A 33 3.44 0.27 -0.43
N ILE A 34 4.08 -0.23 0.63
CA ILE A 34 3.86 0.24 2.00
C ILE A 34 4.22 1.73 2.12
N HIS A 35 5.35 2.13 1.55
CA HIS A 35 5.77 3.53 1.53
C HIS A 35 4.76 4.41 0.78
N PHE A 36 4.37 4.01 -0.44
CA PHE A 36 3.32 4.70 -1.22
C PHE A 36 2.01 4.81 -0.43
N TYR A 37 1.56 3.71 0.18
CA TYR A 37 0.31 3.67 0.94
C TYR A 37 0.33 4.62 2.13
N ASN A 38 1.45 4.70 2.84
CA ASN A 38 1.56 5.52 4.04
C ASN A 38 1.72 7.01 3.74
N HIS A 39 2.47 7.37 2.71
CA HIS A 39 2.88 8.76 2.46
C HIS A 39 2.16 9.44 1.28
N GLN A 40 1.80 8.68 0.25
CA GLN A 40 1.35 9.25 -1.02
C GLN A 40 -0.13 8.98 -1.30
N ARG A 41 -0.71 7.93 -0.73
CA ARG A 41 -2.10 7.55 -0.98
C ARG A 41 -3.08 8.51 -0.30
N ILE A 42 -3.70 9.39 -1.07
CA ILE A 42 -4.72 10.33 -0.55
C ILE A 42 -6.02 9.59 -0.24
N GLN A 43 -6.55 9.76 0.97
CA GLN A 43 -7.86 9.21 1.33
C GLN A 43 -8.98 10.18 0.96
N TYR A 44 -9.92 9.72 0.14
CA TYR A 44 -11.08 10.52 -0.30
C TYR A 44 -11.87 11.19 0.84
N LYS A 45 -11.97 10.55 2.01
CA LYS A 45 -12.74 11.09 3.14
C LYS A 45 -12.03 12.20 3.92
N THR A 46 -10.70 12.23 3.89
CA THR A 46 -9.91 13.10 4.76
C THR A 46 -8.93 13.99 3.99
N GLY A 47 -8.78 13.77 2.68
CA GLY A 47 -7.88 14.55 1.82
C GLY A 47 -6.40 14.34 2.09
N VAL A 48 -6.02 13.46 3.02
CA VAL A 48 -4.63 13.27 3.48
C VAL A 48 -4.21 11.82 3.47
N ALA A 49 -2.90 11.60 3.54
CA ALA A 49 -2.31 10.27 3.59
C ALA A 49 -2.64 9.53 4.90
N PRO A 50 -2.77 8.19 4.88
CA PRO A 50 -3.07 7.38 6.06
C PRO A 50 -2.15 7.60 7.25
N LEU A 51 -0.85 7.81 7.03
CA LEU A 51 0.10 8.01 8.11
C LEU A 51 -0.16 9.34 8.84
N THR A 52 -0.45 10.42 8.10
CA THR A 52 -0.74 11.74 8.66
C THR A 52 -1.91 11.70 9.64
N LEU A 53 -2.95 10.90 9.36
CA LEU A 53 -4.09 10.72 10.27
C LEU A 53 -3.76 9.89 11.51
N ARG A 54 -2.81 8.94 11.43
CA ARG A 54 -2.43 8.12 12.60
C ARG A 54 -1.67 8.92 13.66
N HIS A 55 -1.00 10.00 13.26
CA HIS A 55 -0.30 10.91 14.15
C HIS A 55 -1.11 12.16 14.53
N SER A 56 -2.32 12.30 13.99
CA SER A 56 -3.28 13.34 14.37
C SER A 56 -4.05 12.87 15.60
N CYS A 57 -3.43 12.97 16.78
CA CYS A 57 -4.11 12.97 18.08
C CYS A 57 -4.38 14.42 18.48
#